data_AF-A0A8D8SNQ0-F1
#
_entry.id   AF-A0A8D8SNQ0-F1
#
_cell.length_a   1.000
_cell.length_b   1.000
_cell.length_c   1.000
_cell.angle_alpha   90.00
_cell.angle_beta   90.00
_cell.angle_gamma   90.00
#
_symmetry.space_group_name_H-M   'P 1'
#
loop_
_entity.id
_entity.type
_entity.pdbx_description
1 polymer ?
#
loop_
_entity_poly.entity_id
_entity_poly.type
_entity_poly.pdbx_seq_one_letter_code
_entity_poly.pdbx_strand_id
1 'polypeptide(L)'
;MPPIIPKYDTSLQDACADLASRWISWNQSVTPTPPFEKQDLAKFSPGQKIEFLAILLDKEFNDISKVQALQETYNLNRVKNCEIRFRWLKLCLKSKWKEQVPLVVDMVTSQGRMKYVRPLYRELYAWEDTRKTAIDTFQAHRNNMMHVTAYTVAKDLKLEA
;
A
#
# COMPACT_ATOMS: atom_id res chain seq x y z
N MET A 1 -11.52 19.22 9.26
CA MET A 1 -12.40 19.23 8.06
C MET A 1 -13.17 20.54 8.04
N PRO A 2 -13.48 21.11 6.86
CA PRO A 2 -14.34 22.29 6.78
C PRO A 2 -15.76 21.96 7.31
N PRO A 3 -16.50 22.95 7.82
CA PRO A 3 -17.82 22.73 8.40
C PRO A 3 -18.88 22.33 7.37
N ILE A 4 -18.67 22.67 6.09
CA ILE A 4 -19.58 22.35 5.00
C ILE A 4 -18.83 21.45 4.02
N ILE A 5 -19.38 20.25 3.79
CA ILE A 5 -18.88 19.31 2.79
C ILE A 5 -19.78 19.46 1.55
N PRO A 6 -19.24 19.85 0.38
CA PRO A 6 -20.00 19.89 -0.86
C PRO A 6 -20.58 18.51 -1.21
N LYS A 7 -21.70 18.49 -1.92
CA LYS A 7 -22.25 17.25 -2.49
C LYS A 7 -21.47 16.90 -3.74
N TYR A 8 -20.71 15.80 -3.68
CA TYR A 8 -19.98 15.25 -4.83
C TYR A 8 -20.81 14.13 -5.47
N ASP A 9 -20.62 13.89 -6.77
CA ASP A 9 -21.10 12.66 -7.39
C ASP A 9 -20.23 11.49 -6.94
N THR A 10 -20.85 10.49 -6.31
CA THR A 10 -20.18 9.31 -5.74
C THR A 10 -20.29 8.07 -6.61
N SER A 11 -20.95 8.17 -7.78
CA SER A 11 -21.26 7.01 -8.65
C SER A 11 -20.07 6.05 -8.88
N LEU A 12 -18.87 6.59 -9.13
CA LEU A 12 -17.65 5.81 -9.33
C LEU A 12 -17.02 5.29 -8.03
N GLN A 13 -17.20 6.02 -6.94
CA GLN A 13 -16.68 5.67 -5.62
C GLN A 13 -17.51 4.56 -4.97
N ASP A 14 -18.82 4.58 -5.16
CA ASP A 14 -19.76 3.59 -4.61
C ASP A 14 -19.38 2.17 -5.04
N ALA A 15 -19.06 1.97 -6.33
CA ALA A 15 -18.56 0.68 -6.82
C ALA A 15 -17.27 0.22 -6.14
N CYS A 16 -16.35 1.15 -5.81
CA CYS A 16 -15.10 0.84 -5.11
C CYS A 16 -15.36 0.49 -3.65
N ALA A 17 -16.26 1.24 -2.99
CA ALA A 17 -16.66 1.05 -1.61
C ALA A 17 -17.41 -0.27 -1.41
N ASP A 18 -18.25 -0.66 -2.37
CA ASP A 18 -18.98 -1.93 -2.36
C ASP A 18 -18.01 -3.11 -2.44
N LEU A 19 -17.07 -3.08 -3.39
CA LEU A 19 -16.06 -4.14 -3.52
C LEU A 19 -15.17 -4.21 -2.28
N ALA A 20 -14.70 -3.07 -1.76
CA ALA A 20 -13.91 -3.04 -0.53
C ALA A 20 -14.67 -3.61 0.67
N SER A 21 -15.95 -3.25 0.81
CA SER A 21 -16.80 -3.74 1.91
C SER A 21 -17.01 -5.25 1.82
N ARG A 22 -17.19 -5.80 0.61
CA ARG A 22 -17.25 -7.25 0.39
C ARG A 22 -15.94 -7.95 0.81
N TRP A 23 -14.78 -7.39 0.47
CA TRP A 23 -13.49 -7.96 0.89
C TRP A 23 -13.30 -7.91 2.41
N ILE A 24 -13.71 -6.82 3.05
CA ILE A 24 -13.62 -6.65 4.51
C ILE A 24 -14.56 -7.65 5.21
N SER A 25 -15.81 -7.79 4.75
CA SER A 25 -16.81 -8.66 5.37
C SER A 25 -16.59 -10.15 5.09
N TRP A 26 -15.89 -10.49 4.01
CA TRP A 26 -15.57 -11.87 3.70
C TRP A 26 -14.77 -12.53 4.83
N ASN A 27 -15.21 -13.70 5.28
CA ASN A 27 -14.58 -14.48 6.33
C ASN A 27 -14.13 -15.83 5.78
N GLN A 28 -12.82 -16.03 5.73
CA GLN A 28 -12.18 -17.25 5.22
C GLN A 28 -12.57 -18.51 5.99
N SER A 29 -12.93 -18.40 7.28
CA SER A 29 -13.35 -19.54 8.09
C SER A 29 -14.70 -20.12 7.65
N VAL A 30 -15.54 -19.31 7.00
CA VAL A 30 -16.87 -19.71 6.53
C VAL A 30 -16.84 -20.09 5.05
N THR A 31 -16.12 -19.31 4.24
CA THR A 31 -15.93 -19.58 2.81
C THR A 31 -14.43 -19.55 2.48
N PRO A 32 -13.76 -20.72 2.42
CA PRO A 32 -12.33 -20.81 2.16
C PRO A 32 -11.95 -20.28 0.77
N THR A 33 -12.83 -20.49 -0.22
CA THR A 33 -12.62 -19.98 -1.57
C THR A 33 -13.08 -18.52 -1.64
N PRO A 34 -12.21 -17.58 -2.05
CA PRO A 34 -12.61 -16.19 -2.24
C PRO A 34 -13.71 -16.10 -3.30
N PRO A 35 -14.89 -15.50 -3.01
CA PRO A 35 -15.98 -15.33 -3.97
C PRO A 35 -15.72 -14.16 -4.94
N PHE A 36 -14.44 -13.96 -5.30
CA PHE A 36 -13.96 -12.81 -6.05
C PHE A 36 -13.22 -13.27 -7.29
N GLU A 37 -13.37 -12.54 -8.38
CA GLU A 37 -12.80 -12.88 -9.66
C GLU A 37 -11.97 -11.72 -10.20
N LYS A 38 -10.96 -12.05 -11.03
CA LYS A 38 -10.12 -11.05 -11.75
C LYS A 38 -10.92 -9.94 -12.44
N GLN A 39 -12.13 -10.27 -12.87
CA GLN A 39 -13.03 -9.38 -13.60
C GLN A 39 -13.56 -8.23 -12.73
N ASP A 40 -13.62 -8.40 -11.41
CA ASP A 40 -14.06 -7.35 -10.47
C ASP A 40 -13.20 -6.08 -10.62
N LEU A 41 -11.88 -6.25 -10.62
CA LEU A 41 -10.94 -5.14 -10.85
C LEU A 41 -10.70 -4.85 -12.33
N ALA A 42 -11.03 -5.76 -13.26
CA ALA A 42 -10.87 -5.49 -14.69
C ALA A 42 -11.78 -4.36 -15.17
N LYS A 43 -12.98 -4.24 -14.58
CA LYS A 43 -13.95 -3.17 -14.88
C LYS A 43 -13.53 -1.80 -14.33
N PHE A 44 -12.59 -1.76 -13.37
CA PHE A 44 -12.19 -0.54 -12.72
C PHE A 44 -11.15 0.23 -13.54
N SER A 45 -11.36 1.54 -13.66
CA SER A 45 -10.34 2.47 -14.13
C SER A 45 -9.13 2.49 -13.17
N PRO A 46 -7.96 2.99 -13.60
CA PRO A 46 -6.82 3.16 -12.71
C PRO A 46 -7.14 3.98 -11.45
N GLY A 47 -7.97 5.03 -11.58
CA GLY A 47 -8.42 5.84 -10.45
C GLY A 47 -9.27 5.05 -9.46
N GLN A 48 -10.19 4.20 -9.95
CA GLN A 48 -10.99 3.33 -9.10
C GLN A 48 -10.15 2.26 -8.38
N LYS A 49 -9.12 1.71 -9.03
CA LYS A 49 -8.17 0.78 -8.37
C LYS A 49 -7.39 1.46 -7.25
N ILE A 50 -6.98 2.70 -7.48
CA ILE A 50 -6.31 3.55 -6.49
C ILE A 50 -7.23 3.79 -5.29
N GLU A 51 -8.49 4.15 -5.56
CA GLU A 51 -9.51 4.40 -4.53
C GLU A 51 -9.86 3.13 -3.75
N PHE A 52 -10.09 2.02 -4.43
CA PHE A 52 -10.31 0.71 -3.79
C PHE A 52 -9.20 0.35 -2.79
N LEU A 53 -7.93 0.46 -3.19
CA LEU A 53 -6.81 0.21 -2.29
C LEU A 53 -6.71 1.26 -1.17
N ALA A 54 -7.10 2.51 -1.43
CA ALA A 54 -7.14 3.55 -0.41
C ALA A 54 -8.20 3.24 0.66
N ILE A 55 -9.41 2.83 0.25
CA ILE A 55 -10.48 2.42 1.16
C ILE A 55 -10.03 1.24 2.03
N LEU A 56 -9.37 0.24 1.45
CA LEU A 56 -8.82 -0.88 2.22
C LEU A 56 -7.77 -0.44 3.25
N LEU A 57 -6.88 0.48 2.87
CA LEU A 57 -5.87 1.04 3.78
C LEU A 57 -6.47 1.86 4.92
N ASP A 58 -7.55 2.60 4.66
CA ASP A 58 -8.24 3.45 5.62
C ASP A 58 -9.11 2.64 6.59
N LYS A 59 -9.67 1.51 6.13
CA LYS A 59 -10.43 0.56 6.95
C LYS A 59 -9.55 -0.44 7.72
N GLU A 60 -8.24 -0.20 7.75
CA GLU A 60 -7.25 -1.04 8.44
C GLU A 60 -7.29 -2.53 8.03
N PHE A 61 -7.50 -2.79 6.74
CA PHE A 61 -7.44 -4.16 6.20
C PHE A 61 -6.00 -4.69 6.31
N ASN A 62 -5.71 -5.43 7.38
CA ASN A 62 -4.36 -5.85 7.75
C ASN A 62 -4.22 -7.37 7.98
N ASP A 63 -5.25 -8.14 7.64
CA ASP A 63 -5.23 -9.61 7.70
C ASP A 63 -4.39 -10.18 6.55
N ILE A 64 -3.27 -10.83 6.89
CA ILE A 64 -2.32 -11.42 5.94
C ILE A 64 -3.02 -12.37 4.97
N SER A 65 -3.88 -13.25 5.49
CA SER A 65 -4.50 -14.30 4.68
C SER A 65 -5.44 -13.71 3.64
N LYS A 66 -6.15 -12.62 3.98
CA LYS A 66 -6.98 -11.90 3.01
C LYS A 66 -6.17 -11.11 1.99
N VAL A 67 -5.03 -10.55 2.41
CA VAL A 67 -4.11 -9.83 1.52
C VAL A 67 -3.44 -10.79 0.54
N GLN A 68 -3.07 -11.99 0.98
CA GLN A 68 -2.59 -13.05 0.10
C GLN A 68 -3.67 -13.45 -0.92
N ALA A 69 -4.92 -13.62 -0.49
CA ALA A 69 -6.04 -13.86 -1.40
C ALA A 69 -6.24 -12.71 -2.40
N LEU A 70 -6.08 -11.44 -2.01
CA LEU A 70 -6.08 -10.31 -2.96
C LEU A 70 -4.99 -10.45 -4.03
N GLN A 71 -3.79 -10.88 -3.64
CA GLN A 71 -2.70 -11.11 -4.58
C GLN A 71 -2.97 -12.29 -5.51
N GLU A 72 -3.52 -13.38 -5.00
CA GLU A 72 -3.87 -14.56 -5.81
C GLU A 72 -4.97 -14.23 -6.83
N THR A 73 -6.01 -13.52 -6.38
CA THR A 73 -7.13 -13.13 -7.24
C THR A 73 -6.68 -12.08 -8.26
N TYR A 74 -6.02 -11.00 -7.85
CA TYR A 74 -5.82 -9.82 -8.70
C TYR A 74 -4.40 -9.63 -9.23
N ASN A 75 -3.41 -10.35 -8.71
CA ASN A 75 -2.02 -10.30 -9.12
C ASN A 75 -1.41 -8.87 -9.09
N LEU A 76 -1.68 -8.15 -8.00
CA LEU A 76 -1.31 -6.74 -7.81
C LEU A 76 0.21 -6.50 -7.80
N ASN A 77 1.02 -7.50 -7.44
CA ASN A 77 2.48 -7.44 -7.51
C ASN A 77 3.02 -7.14 -8.92
N ARG A 78 2.30 -7.55 -9.98
CA ARG A 78 2.70 -7.31 -11.37
C ARG A 78 2.28 -5.94 -11.91
N VAL A 79 1.53 -5.16 -11.14
CA VAL A 79 1.05 -3.84 -11.59
C VAL A 79 2.21 -2.85 -11.61
N LYS A 80 2.44 -2.26 -12.80
CA LYS A 80 3.51 -1.27 -13.02
C LYS A 80 3.12 0.17 -12.66
N ASN A 81 1.83 0.45 -12.51
CA ASN A 81 1.38 1.79 -12.15
C ASN A 81 1.84 2.13 -10.71
N CYS A 82 2.66 3.18 -10.58
CA CYS A 82 3.28 3.55 -9.30
C CYS A 82 2.27 3.89 -8.20
N GLU A 83 1.13 4.51 -8.52
CA GLU A 83 0.12 4.88 -7.50
C GLU A 83 -0.60 3.65 -6.94
N ILE A 84 -0.86 2.66 -7.79
CA ILE A 84 -1.47 1.37 -7.40
C ILE A 84 -0.43 0.54 -6.64
N ARG A 85 0.77 0.37 -7.22
CA ARG A 85 1.88 -0.39 -6.61
C ARG A 85 2.23 0.16 -5.22
N PHE A 86 2.31 1.48 -5.06
CA PHE A 86 2.57 2.11 -3.76
C PHE A 86 1.52 1.72 -2.70
N ARG A 87 0.22 1.87 -3.01
CA ARG A 87 -0.85 1.56 -2.05
C ARG A 87 -0.89 0.08 -1.72
N TRP A 88 -0.71 -0.76 -2.73
CA TRP A 88 -0.63 -2.20 -2.57
C TRP A 88 0.53 -2.62 -1.67
N LEU A 89 1.74 -2.12 -1.92
CA LEU A 89 2.90 -2.42 -1.10
C LEU A 89 2.77 -1.88 0.33
N LYS A 90 2.17 -0.69 0.50
CA LYS A 90 1.83 -0.16 1.81
C LYS A 90 0.86 -1.08 2.57
N LEU A 91 -0.14 -1.62 1.88
CA LEU A 91 -1.10 -2.58 2.47
C LEU A 91 -0.40 -3.86 2.90
N CYS A 92 0.51 -4.38 2.08
CA CYS A 92 1.32 -5.56 2.41
C CYS A 92 2.18 -5.36 3.66
N LEU A 93 2.81 -4.18 3.81
CA LEU A 93 3.59 -3.83 5.00
C LEU A 93 2.73 -3.71 6.25
N LYS A 94 1.58 -3.02 6.15
CA LYS A 94 0.64 -2.91 7.28
C LYS A 94 0.12 -4.28 7.74
N SER A 95 0.00 -5.20 6.81
CA SER A 95 -0.37 -6.59 7.09
C SER A 95 0.81 -7.44 7.57
N LYS A 96 2.04 -6.91 7.62
CA LYS A 96 3.26 -7.64 8.02
C LYS A 96 3.59 -8.83 7.11
N TRP A 97 3.35 -8.71 5.81
CA TRP A 97 3.69 -9.76 4.83
C TRP A 97 5.17 -9.68 4.41
N LYS A 98 6.03 -10.51 5.05
CA LYS A 98 7.50 -10.47 4.90
C LYS A 98 7.98 -10.68 3.47
N GLU A 99 7.34 -11.54 2.71
CA GLU A 99 7.73 -11.88 1.33
C GLU A 99 7.62 -10.69 0.37
N GLN A 100 6.85 -9.65 0.73
CA GLN A 100 6.70 -8.45 -0.10
C GLN A 100 7.74 -7.38 0.21
N VAL A 101 8.51 -7.51 1.29
CA VAL A 101 9.54 -6.55 1.70
C VAL A 101 10.56 -6.26 0.59
N PRO A 102 11.07 -7.25 -0.17
CA PRO A 102 11.96 -6.98 -1.30
C PRO A 102 11.35 -6.08 -2.37
N LEU A 103 10.04 -6.21 -2.65
CA LEU A 103 9.35 -5.34 -3.61
C LEU A 103 9.19 -3.90 -3.08
N VAL A 104 9.07 -3.74 -1.77
CA VAL A 104 9.07 -2.43 -1.12
C VAL A 104 10.44 -1.78 -1.23
N VAL A 105 11.49 -2.52 -0.90
CA VAL A 105 12.88 -2.07 -1.01
C VAL A 105 13.17 -1.61 -2.43
N ASP A 106 12.85 -2.45 -3.43
CA ASP A 106 12.94 -2.11 -4.86
C ASP A 106 12.20 -0.81 -5.19
N MET A 107 10.98 -0.62 -4.68
CA MET A 107 10.23 0.60 -4.93
C MET A 107 10.89 1.83 -4.29
N VAL A 108 11.38 1.77 -3.06
CA VAL A 108 11.99 2.93 -2.39
C VAL A 108 13.38 3.29 -2.93
N THR A 109 14.08 2.33 -3.56
CA THR A 109 15.40 2.57 -4.18
C THR A 109 15.31 2.97 -5.65
N SER A 110 14.28 2.52 -6.38
CA SER A 110 14.12 2.80 -7.82
C SER A 110 13.50 4.18 -8.13
N GLN A 111 12.76 4.77 -7.20
CA GLN A 111 12.17 6.11 -7.38
C GLN A 111 12.46 7.03 -6.18
N GLY A 112 12.58 8.33 -6.45
CA GLY A 112 12.86 9.35 -5.44
C GLY A 112 11.65 10.18 -4.99
N ARG A 113 10.42 9.86 -5.45
CA ARG A 113 9.26 10.71 -5.17
C ARG A 113 8.85 10.57 -3.71
N MET A 114 9.01 11.64 -2.94
CA MET A 114 8.73 11.66 -1.49
C MET A 114 7.32 11.15 -1.12
N LYS A 115 6.33 11.31 -2.00
CA LYS A 115 4.96 10.76 -1.84
C LYS A 115 4.95 9.25 -1.62
N TYR A 116 5.88 8.51 -2.21
CA TYR A 116 5.98 7.05 -2.07
C TYR A 116 7.09 6.67 -1.09
N VAL A 117 8.28 7.26 -1.26
CA VAL A 117 9.48 6.93 -0.48
C VAL A 117 9.24 7.10 1.02
N ARG A 118 8.77 8.29 1.45
CA ARG A 118 8.67 8.59 2.89
C ARG A 118 7.65 7.69 3.59
N PRO A 119 6.41 7.52 3.10
CA PRO A 119 5.47 6.63 3.77
C PRO A 119 5.97 5.18 3.80
N LEU A 120 6.59 4.65 2.74
CA LEU A 120 7.09 3.28 2.75
C LEU A 120 8.24 3.08 3.75
N TYR A 121 9.20 4.00 3.84
CA TYR A 121 10.26 3.93 4.85
C TYR A 121 9.69 3.98 6.28
N ARG A 122 8.66 4.80 6.54
CA ARG A 122 8.00 4.85 7.84
C ARG A 122 7.35 3.52 8.21
N GLU A 123 6.63 2.91 7.28
CA GLU A 123 5.97 1.61 7.51
C GLU A 123 7.02 0.50 7.71
N LEU A 124 8.10 0.48 6.92
CA LEU A 124 9.23 -0.45 7.09
C LEU A 124 9.91 -0.28 8.45
N TYR A 125 10.05 0.95 8.94
CA TYR A 125 10.68 1.22 10.23
C TYR A 125 9.76 0.91 11.42
N ALA A 126 8.45 1.18 11.27
CA ALA A 126 7.45 0.90 12.29
C ALA A 126 7.38 -0.60 12.62
N TRP A 127 7.52 -1.46 11.60
CA TRP A 127 7.58 -2.90 11.80
C TRP A 127 8.97 -3.37 12.22
N GLU A 128 9.07 -3.94 13.43
CA GLU A 128 10.33 -4.34 14.06
C GLU A 128 11.18 -5.28 13.20
N ASP A 129 10.58 -6.27 12.54
CA ASP A 129 11.30 -7.25 11.72
C ASP A 129 11.99 -6.62 10.51
N THR A 130 11.43 -5.53 9.97
CA THR A 130 11.97 -4.85 8.78
C THR A 130 12.73 -3.58 9.10
N ARG A 131 12.76 -3.17 10.37
CA ARG A 131 13.38 -1.91 10.79
C ARG A 131 14.86 -1.85 10.43
N LYS A 132 15.59 -2.94 10.65
CA LYS A 132 17.00 -3.06 10.27
C LYS A 132 17.16 -2.90 8.76
N THR A 133 16.37 -3.62 7.98
CA THR A 133 16.35 -3.51 6.50
C THR A 133 16.08 -2.08 6.04
N ALA A 134 15.17 -1.35 6.70
CA ALA A 134 14.88 0.05 6.39
C ALA A 134 16.11 0.95 6.59
N ILE A 135 16.80 0.80 7.72
CA ILE A 135 18.00 1.58 8.06
C ILE A 135 19.15 1.25 7.10
N ASP A 136 19.43 -0.04 6.90
CA ASP A 136 20.52 -0.52 6.05
C ASP A 136 20.31 -0.05 4.59
N THR A 137 19.08 -0.17 4.08
CA THR A 137 18.72 0.31 2.73
C THR A 137 18.88 1.83 2.64
N PHE A 138 18.42 2.58 3.63
CA PHE A 138 18.55 4.04 3.62
C PHE A 138 20.03 4.46 3.63
N GLN A 139 20.86 3.87 4.48
CA GLN A 139 22.29 4.21 4.56
C GLN A 139 23.03 3.89 3.25
N ALA A 140 22.75 2.73 2.64
CA ALA A 140 23.37 2.34 1.38
C ALA A 140 23.04 3.31 0.22
N HIS A 141 21.83 3.88 0.23
CA HIS A 141 21.36 4.75 -0.85
C HIS A 141 21.39 6.26 -0.52
N ARG A 142 21.66 6.66 0.73
CA ARG A 142 21.57 8.05 1.23
C ARG A 142 22.28 9.06 0.32
N ASN A 143 23.49 8.74 -0.11
CA ASN A 143 24.32 9.65 -0.92
C ASN A 143 23.78 9.85 -2.35
N ASN A 144 22.96 8.92 -2.85
CA ASN A 144 22.37 8.99 -4.18
C ASN A 144 20.96 9.60 -4.17
N MET A 145 20.40 9.85 -2.98
CA MET A 145 19.08 10.46 -2.84
C MET A 145 19.18 11.99 -2.95
N MET A 146 18.11 12.62 -3.45
CA MET A 146 17.99 14.08 -3.39
C MET A 146 18.09 14.54 -1.93
N HIS A 147 18.88 15.60 -1.67
CA HIS A 147 19.18 16.12 -0.33
C HIS A 147 17.95 16.24 0.59
N VAL A 148 16.85 16.84 0.10
CA VAL A 148 15.61 17.00 0.89
C VAL A 148 14.96 15.65 1.23
N THR A 149 15.03 14.67 0.33
CA THR A 149 14.52 13.32 0.60
C THR A 149 15.39 12.62 1.63
N ALA A 150 16.72 12.67 1.48
CA ALA A 150 17.64 12.08 2.45
C ALA A 150 17.43 12.66 3.85
N TYR A 151 17.38 13.99 3.97
CA TYR A 151 17.15 14.69 5.23
C TYR A 151 15.81 14.31 5.89
N THR A 152 14.73 14.29 5.11
CA THR A 152 13.40 13.97 5.66
C THR A 152 13.22 12.51 6.03
N VAL A 153 13.81 11.59 5.26
CA VAL A 153 13.80 10.15 5.57
C VAL A 153 14.69 9.85 6.77
N ALA A 154 15.87 10.47 6.90
CA ALA A 154 16.71 10.32 8.09
C ALA A 154 15.94 10.67 9.37
N LYS A 155 15.22 11.80 9.37
CA LYS A 155 14.34 12.19 10.48
C LYS A 155 13.22 11.17 10.73
N ASP A 156 12.56 10.70 9.68
CA ASP A 156 11.49 9.70 9.80
C ASP A 156 12.02 8.36 10.38
N LEU A 157 13.30 8.02 10.13
CA LEU A 157 14.00 6.84 10.66
C LEU A 157 14.70 7.07 12.00
N LYS A 158 14.58 8.27 12.59
CA LYS A 158 15.26 8.68 13.84
C LYS A 158 16.79 8.58 13.76
N LEU A 159 17.37 8.88 12.60
CA LEU A 159 18.80 8.96 12.36
C LEU A 159 19.27 10.42 12.33
N GLU A 160 20.57 10.65 12.55
CA GLU A 160 21.17 11.98 12.40
C GLU A 160 21.10 12.42 10.93
N ALA A 161 20.48 13.58 10.71
CA ALA A 161 20.05 14.09 9.41
C ALA A 161 21.15 14.88 8.67
#